data_AF-A0AAW0B6E1-F1
#
_entry.id   AF-A0AAW0B6E1-F1
#
_cell.length_a   1.000
_cell.length_b   1.000
_cell.length_c   1.000
_cell.angle_alpha   90.00
_cell.angle_beta   90.00
_cell.angle_gamma   90.00
#
_symmetry.space_group_name_H-M   'P 1'
#
loop_
_entity.id
_entity.type
_entity.pdbx_description
1 polymer ?
#
loop_
_entity_poly.entity_id
_entity_poly.type
_entity_poly.pdbx_seq_one_letter_code
_entity_poly.pdbx_strand_id
1 'polypeptide(L)'
;MTRPADLDAASLTSASGAQLNYWIDAVNKDLPKKVLVKTGTVDIRRQRLADYFSIDLSSLPPAPSIGPISRDTEINKRQWDHLRSLGAEWAEKDKSGQEFQLVSETLSNPSPQTLLPSIKSAIQQTLATAANPMSSVAGSHQMAQPMDVETVQALIKSAGDGDIQALATLFNLQAALTVHSGAAPANLGTIGSSSIPSASVSGPSTATAPSKTYPSPALANSGTSLSSSSDSAILLSGNLTIEALKKAEGLREVISLVENGEVARIRELYGPQEGRDANPLWQTLKITVNRRERLANELRNEFNGDKDRFFTFFTVAQDSQNALKKRKKSQPAEKLRPLRLVVEAIVHRDRALEIEKQLAEYQSNGVFVAELWKANGPGRTRGRSGERLEKKIILESRLLD
;
A
#
# COMPACT_ATOMS: atom_id res chain seq x y z
N MET A 1 7.13 -37.32 -9.42
CA MET A 1 7.03 -35.95 -8.88
C MET A 1 8.33 -35.66 -8.17
N THR A 2 9.09 -34.69 -8.66
CA THR A 2 10.40 -34.39 -8.08
C THR A 2 10.20 -33.48 -6.87
N ARG A 3 10.48 -33.99 -5.68
CA ARG A 3 10.45 -33.20 -4.45
C ARG A 3 11.62 -32.19 -4.49
N PRO A 4 11.40 -30.89 -4.22
CA PRO A 4 12.48 -29.93 -4.10
C PRO A 4 13.48 -30.40 -3.02
N ALA A 5 14.78 -30.33 -3.31
CA ALA A 5 15.82 -30.88 -2.44
C ALA A 5 15.79 -30.29 -1.01
N ASP A 6 15.35 -29.04 -0.88
CA ASP A 6 15.32 -28.31 0.39
C ASP A 6 13.99 -28.44 1.15
N LEU A 7 13.04 -29.26 0.65
CA LEU A 7 11.72 -29.40 1.25
C LEU A 7 11.66 -30.60 2.18
N ASP A 8 11.86 -30.39 3.47
CA ASP A 8 11.73 -31.36 4.57
C ASP A 8 10.71 -30.91 5.64
N ALA A 9 10.43 -31.76 6.64
CA ALA A 9 9.44 -31.43 7.68
C ALA A 9 9.85 -30.19 8.50
N ALA A 10 11.16 -29.99 8.72
CA ALA A 10 11.70 -28.88 9.48
C ALA A 10 11.62 -27.54 8.72
N SER A 11 11.97 -27.54 7.43
CA SER A 11 11.81 -26.37 6.55
C SER A 11 10.34 -26.04 6.33
N LEU A 12 9.46 -27.04 6.21
CA LEU A 12 8.03 -26.80 5.99
C LEU A 12 7.34 -26.18 7.24
N THR A 13 7.69 -26.63 8.44
CA THR A 13 7.17 -26.08 9.70
C THR A 13 7.67 -24.67 10.00
N SER A 14 8.90 -24.33 9.59
CA SER A 14 9.50 -23.00 9.79
C SER A 14 9.27 -22.03 8.62
N ALA A 15 8.78 -22.50 7.48
CA ALA A 15 8.65 -21.69 6.26
C ALA A 15 7.73 -20.47 6.42
N SER A 16 8.19 -19.35 5.89
CA SER A 16 7.43 -18.11 5.74
C SER A 16 6.37 -18.23 4.63
N GLY A 17 5.38 -17.33 4.64
CA GLY A 17 4.34 -17.30 3.60
C GLY A 17 4.86 -17.11 2.17
N ALA A 18 6.04 -16.49 1.99
CA ALA A 18 6.68 -16.32 0.69
C ALA A 18 7.35 -17.62 0.21
N GLN A 19 8.05 -18.33 1.09
CA GLN A 19 8.67 -19.63 0.78
C GLN A 19 7.63 -20.68 0.40
N LEU A 20 6.50 -20.73 1.14
CA LEU A 20 5.39 -21.63 0.80
C LEU A 20 4.81 -21.32 -0.60
N ASN A 21 4.68 -20.04 -0.96
CA ASN A 21 4.21 -19.66 -2.29
C ASN A 21 5.19 -20.05 -3.40
N TYR A 22 6.49 -19.89 -3.15
CA TYR A 22 7.54 -20.31 -4.07
C TYR A 22 7.48 -21.82 -4.34
N TRP A 23 7.36 -22.65 -3.29
CA TRP A 23 7.23 -24.10 -3.46
C TRP A 23 5.94 -24.50 -4.17
N ILE A 24 4.81 -23.86 -3.84
CA ILE A 24 3.53 -24.08 -4.54
C ILE A 24 3.67 -23.75 -6.03
N ASP A 25 4.37 -22.66 -6.38
CA ASP A 25 4.62 -22.28 -7.77
C ASP A 25 5.53 -23.29 -8.48
N ALA A 26 6.61 -23.71 -7.83
CA ALA A 26 7.52 -24.72 -8.38
C ALA A 26 6.77 -26.02 -8.71
N VAL A 27 5.94 -26.51 -7.78
CA VAL A 27 5.13 -27.72 -8.00
C VAL A 27 4.12 -27.54 -9.13
N ASN A 28 3.42 -26.40 -9.17
CA ASN A 28 2.43 -26.15 -10.21
C ASN A 28 3.04 -25.90 -11.59
N LYS A 29 4.32 -25.47 -11.66
CA LYS A 29 5.02 -25.24 -12.92
C LYS A 29 5.27 -26.54 -13.68
N ASP A 30 5.54 -27.63 -12.96
CA ASP A 30 5.84 -28.94 -13.53
C ASP A 30 4.57 -29.74 -13.89
N LEU A 31 3.38 -29.19 -13.62
CA LEU A 31 2.09 -29.85 -13.88
C LEU A 31 1.27 -29.12 -14.94
N PRO A 32 0.60 -29.84 -15.85
CA PRO A 32 -0.27 -29.21 -16.86
C PRO A 32 -1.52 -28.55 -16.25
N LYS A 33 -1.86 -28.89 -15.00
CA LYS A 33 -2.98 -28.33 -14.24
C LYS A 33 -2.50 -27.94 -12.85
N LYS A 34 -2.90 -26.76 -12.38
CA LYS A 34 -2.61 -26.28 -11.02
C LYS A 34 -3.31 -27.18 -9.99
N VAL A 35 -2.54 -27.88 -9.17
CA VAL A 35 -3.05 -28.78 -8.12
C VAL A 35 -3.07 -28.08 -6.76
N LEU A 36 -2.07 -27.23 -6.47
CA LEU A 36 -1.96 -26.53 -5.20
C LEU A 36 -2.43 -25.07 -5.29
N VAL A 37 -3.28 -24.65 -4.35
CA VAL A 37 -3.85 -23.29 -4.30
C VAL A 37 -3.08 -22.44 -3.28
N LYS A 38 -2.72 -21.21 -3.66
CA LYS A 38 -1.99 -20.24 -2.82
C LYS A 38 -2.84 -19.54 -1.75
N THR A 39 -4.14 -19.76 -1.74
CA THR A 39 -5.06 -19.08 -0.80
C THR A 39 -5.15 -19.83 0.52
N GLY A 40 -5.25 -19.08 1.62
CA GLY A 40 -5.37 -19.61 2.98
C GLY A 40 -4.31 -19.09 3.94
N THR A 41 -4.44 -19.45 5.22
CA THR A 41 -3.43 -19.17 6.25
C THR A 41 -2.12 -19.91 5.94
N VAL A 42 -1.05 -19.54 6.64
CA VAL A 42 0.27 -20.19 6.49
C VAL A 42 0.17 -21.68 6.82
N ASP A 43 -0.54 -22.04 7.89
CA ASP A 43 -0.65 -23.44 8.34
C ASP A 43 -1.46 -24.31 7.38
N ILE A 44 -2.53 -23.78 6.77
CA ILE A 44 -3.28 -24.50 5.73
C ILE A 44 -2.37 -24.77 4.51
N ARG A 45 -1.51 -23.82 4.14
CA ARG A 45 -0.57 -23.99 3.03
C ARG A 45 0.53 -25.01 3.37
N ARG A 46 1.02 -25.03 4.61
CA ARG A 46 1.95 -26.05 5.11
C ARG A 46 1.31 -27.44 5.05
N GLN A 47 0.09 -27.58 5.56
CA GLN A 47 -0.63 -28.85 5.55
C GLN A 47 -0.85 -29.36 4.13
N ARG A 48 -1.30 -28.52 3.19
CA ARG A 48 -1.48 -28.93 1.79
C ARG A 48 -0.18 -29.40 1.12
N LEU A 49 0.93 -28.72 1.38
CA LEU A 49 2.24 -29.13 0.87
C LEU A 49 2.70 -30.44 1.53
N ALA A 50 2.46 -30.60 2.83
CA ALA A 50 2.76 -31.82 3.56
C ALA A 50 1.96 -33.00 3.00
N ASP A 51 0.64 -32.85 2.83
CA ASP A 51 -0.25 -33.85 2.26
C ASP A 51 0.19 -34.23 0.83
N TYR A 52 0.57 -33.24 0.01
CA TYR A 52 0.98 -33.46 -1.36
C TYR A 52 2.29 -34.26 -1.50
N PHE A 53 3.23 -34.05 -0.59
CA PHE A 53 4.52 -34.76 -0.57
C PHE A 53 4.57 -35.92 0.43
N SER A 54 3.44 -36.26 1.06
CA SER A 54 3.34 -37.26 2.13
C SER A 54 4.36 -37.04 3.27
N ILE A 55 4.55 -35.78 3.67
CA ILE A 55 5.41 -35.39 4.80
C ILE A 55 4.55 -35.39 6.06
N ASP A 56 4.90 -36.22 7.04
CA ASP A 56 4.21 -36.22 8.33
C ASP A 56 4.65 -35.01 9.16
N LEU A 57 3.72 -34.06 9.38
CA LEU A 57 3.94 -32.89 10.23
C LEU A 57 3.79 -33.21 11.73
N SER A 58 3.25 -34.38 12.07
CA SER A 58 3.03 -34.79 13.47
C SER A 58 4.29 -35.36 14.13
N SER A 59 5.25 -35.85 13.34
CA SER A 59 6.54 -36.31 13.84
C SER A 59 7.48 -35.12 14.06
N LEU A 60 7.20 -34.29 15.06
CA LEU A 60 8.06 -33.16 15.41
C LEU A 60 9.27 -33.67 16.23
N PRO A 61 10.52 -33.63 15.72
CA PRO A 61 11.68 -33.66 16.59
C PRO A 61 11.66 -32.41 17.50
N PRO A 62 12.22 -32.49 18.72
CA PRO A 62 12.21 -31.39 19.69
C PRO A 62 12.76 -30.10 19.08
N ALA A 63 12.11 -28.99 19.44
CA ALA A 63 12.26 -27.62 18.94
C ALA A 63 13.57 -27.32 18.18
N PRO A 64 13.49 -26.77 16.95
CA PRO A 64 14.69 -26.36 16.25
C PRO A 64 15.45 -25.33 17.10
N SER A 65 16.74 -25.64 17.30
CA SER A 65 17.81 -24.68 17.52
C SER A 65 17.46 -23.35 16.87
N ILE A 66 17.47 -22.28 17.67
CA ILE A 66 17.30 -20.90 17.23
C ILE A 66 18.17 -20.71 15.98
N GLY A 67 17.54 -20.76 14.81
CA GLY A 67 18.24 -20.49 13.56
C GLY A 67 18.88 -19.10 13.66
N PRO A 68 19.97 -18.85 12.91
CA PRO A 68 20.58 -17.54 12.89
C PRO A 68 19.49 -16.50 12.66
N ILE A 69 19.37 -15.57 13.62
CA ILE A 69 18.42 -14.47 13.60
C ILE A 69 18.49 -13.88 12.20
N SER A 70 17.36 -13.86 11.48
CA SER A 70 17.32 -13.32 10.12
C SER A 70 17.97 -11.94 10.15
N ARG A 71 18.86 -11.67 9.19
CA ARG A 71 19.56 -10.39 9.10
C ARG A 71 18.60 -9.21 9.20
N ASP A 72 17.38 -9.36 8.67
CA ASP A 72 16.33 -8.34 8.73
C ASP A 72 15.79 -8.12 10.14
N THR A 73 15.64 -9.18 10.96
CA THR A 73 15.19 -9.01 12.35
C THR A 73 16.28 -8.38 13.21
N GLU A 74 17.56 -8.67 12.93
CA GLU A 74 18.67 -7.98 13.58
C GLU A 74 18.79 -6.51 13.15
N ILE A 75 18.65 -6.22 11.85
CA ILE A 75 18.62 -4.85 11.33
C ILE A 75 17.48 -4.06 11.97
N ASN A 76 16.26 -4.61 11.97
CA ASN A 76 15.10 -3.97 12.59
C ASN A 76 15.35 -3.70 14.08
N LYS A 77 15.89 -4.68 14.81
CA LYS A 77 16.23 -4.51 16.23
C LYS A 77 17.23 -3.36 16.43
N ARG A 78 18.31 -3.33 15.65
CA ARG A 78 19.32 -2.25 15.72
C ARG A 78 18.75 -0.88 15.37
N GLN A 79 17.87 -0.79 14.37
CA GLN A 79 17.18 0.45 14.01
C GLN A 79 16.29 0.95 15.15
N TRP A 80 15.52 0.05 15.79
CA TRP A 80 14.68 0.41 16.94
C TRP A 80 15.51 0.78 18.18
N ASP A 81 16.63 0.11 18.41
CA ASP A 81 17.56 0.45 19.50
C ASP A 81 18.17 1.84 19.29
N HIS A 82 18.59 2.15 18.05
CA HIS A 82 19.12 3.46 17.69
C HIS A 82 18.06 4.57 17.86
N LEU A 83 16.83 4.36 17.40
CA LEU A 83 15.73 5.33 17.58
C LEU A 83 15.42 5.56 19.06
N ARG A 84 15.48 4.52 19.90
CA ARG A 84 15.32 4.67 21.36
C ARG A 84 16.45 5.48 21.98
N SER A 85 17.69 5.26 21.53
CA SER A 85 18.85 6.05 21.95
C SER A 85 18.69 7.53 21.59
N LEU A 86 18.27 7.83 20.35
CA LEU A 86 18.00 9.21 19.92
C LEU A 86 16.88 9.86 20.74
N GLY A 87 15.82 9.10 21.06
CA GLY A 87 14.75 9.60 21.93
C GLY A 87 15.22 9.92 23.35
N ALA A 88 16.14 9.13 23.90
CA ALA A 88 16.74 9.38 25.21
C ALA A 88 17.65 10.63 25.19
N GLU A 89 18.49 10.76 24.17
CA GLU A 89 19.35 11.94 23.98
C GLU A 89 18.52 13.22 23.80
N TRP A 90 17.46 13.16 22.98
CA TRP A 90 16.54 14.28 22.81
C TRP A 90 15.92 14.71 24.15
N ALA A 91 15.46 13.77 24.96
CA ALA A 91 14.89 14.06 26.27
C ALA A 91 15.90 14.65 27.26
N GLU A 92 17.20 14.33 27.13
CA GLU A 92 18.27 14.90 27.95
C GLU A 92 18.64 16.34 27.50
N LYS A 93 18.71 16.56 26.19
CA LYS A 93 18.94 17.89 25.60
C LYS A 93 17.81 18.86 25.91
N ASP A 94 16.57 18.41 25.83
CA ASP A 94 15.39 19.19 26.19
C ASP A 94 15.43 19.61 27.68
N LYS A 95 15.76 18.68 28.58
CA LYS A 95 15.92 18.98 30.01
C LYS A 95 17.04 19.98 30.31
N SER A 96 18.08 20.02 29.49
CA SER A 96 19.22 20.94 29.63
C SER A 96 19.05 22.24 28.86
N GLY A 97 17.92 22.43 28.15
CA GLY A 97 17.68 23.60 27.31
C GLY A 97 18.62 23.69 26.10
N GLN A 98 19.22 22.58 25.70
CA GLN A 98 20.10 22.50 24.53
C GLN A 98 19.31 22.04 23.30
N GLU A 99 19.65 22.58 22.13
CA GLU A 99 19.07 22.12 20.87
C GLU A 99 19.55 20.70 20.54
N PHE A 100 18.61 19.83 20.18
CA PHE A 100 18.92 18.47 19.74
C PHE A 100 19.25 18.46 18.25
N GLN A 101 20.49 18.11 17.91
CA GLN A 101 20.95 18.00 16.54
C GLN A 101 20.85 16.53 16.08
N LEU A 102 19.90 16.23 15.19
CA LEU A 102 19.69 14.87 14.67
C LEU A 102 20.88 14.36 13.85
N VAL A 103 21.70 15.26 13.32
CA VAL A 103 22.92 14.96 12.57
C VAL A 103 24.07 15.59 13.32
N SER A 104 24.92 14.78 13.94
CA SER A 104 26.18 15.28 14.49
C SER A 104 27.00 15.88 13.35
N GLU A 105 27.28 17.18 13.41
CA GLU A 105 28.11 17.91 12.43
C GLU A 105 29.54 17.34 12.27
N THR A 106 29.90 16.29 13.01
CA THR A 106 31.18 15.59 12.94
C THR A 106 31.42 14.83 11.64
N LEU A 107 30.38 14.52 10.88
CA LEU A 107 30.54 14.29 9.44
C LEU A 107 30.43 15.65 8.78
N SER A 108 31.59 16.26 8.52
CA SER A 108 31.80 17.34 7.55
C SER A 108 31.18 16.92 6.22
N ASN A 109 29.86 17.03 6.12
CA ASN A 109 29.15 17.02 4.87
C ASN A 109 29.53 18.37 4.27
N PRO A 110 30.38 18.42 3.23
CA PRO A 110 30.62 19.66 2.53
C PRO A 110 29.24 20.22 2.18
N SER A 111 28.99 21.45 2.64
CA SER A 111 27.81 22.22 2.23
C SER A 111 27.52 21.94 0.75
N PRO A 112 26.25 21.84 0.32
CA PRO A 112 25.94 21.70 -1.10
C PRO A 112 26.66 22.76 -1.97
N GLN A 113 27.05 23.90 -1.39
CA GLN A 113 27.90 24.91 -2.04
C GLN A 113 29.36 24.48 -2.29
N THR A 114 29.94 23.59 -1.48
CA THR A 114 31.29 23.03 -1.69
C THR A 114 31.30 21.78 -2.58
N LEU A 115 30.20 21.03 -2.67
CA LEU A 115 30.11 19.87 -3.58
C LEU A 115 29.95 20.26 -5.04
N LEU A 116 29.15 21.28 -5.33
CA LEU A 116 28.89 21.75 -6.69
C LEU A 116 30.18 22.08 -7.48
N PRO A 117 31.16 22.82 -6.93
CA PRO A 117 32.44 23.07 -7.60
C PRO A 117 33.23 21.79 -7.90
N SER A 118 33.23 20.81 -6.98
CA SER A 118 33.94 19.54 -7.16
C SER A 118 33.30 18.69 -8.27
N ILE A 119 31.97 18.60 -8.29
CA ILE A 119 31.21 17.89 -9.32
C ILE A 119 31.39 18.58 -10.69
N LYS A 120 31.33 19.92 -10.74
CA LYS A 120 31.57 20.69 -11.97
C LYS A 120 32.98 20.43 -12.52
N SER A 121 34.00 20.45 -11.66
CA SER A 121 35.39 20.19 -12.04
C SER A 121 35.57 18.78 -12.61
N ALA A 122 35.04 17.76 -11.93
CA ALA A 122 35.13 16.37 -12.38
C ALA A 122 34.47 16.18 -13.77
N ILE A 123 33.26 16.71 -13.96
CA ILE A 123 32.53 16.63 -15.23
C ILE A 123 33.28 17.37 -16.35
N GLN A 124 33.81 18.57 -16.08
CA GLN A 124 34.59 19.34 -17.06
C GLN A 124 35.89 18.63 -17.46
N GLN A 125 36.57 17.98 -16.51
CA GLN A 125 37.79 17.23 -16.78
C GLN A 125 37.53 16.01 -17.65
N THR A 126 36.43 15.29 -17.41
CA THR A 126 36.01 14.15 -18.25
C THR A 126 35.61 14.59 -19.65
N LEU A 127 34.85 15.69 -19.79
CA LEU A 127 34.48 16.25 -21.09
C LEU A 127 35.70 16.72 -21.89
N ALA A 128 36.68 17.35 -21.24
CA ALA A 128 37.93 17.76 -21.88
C ALA A 128 38.76 16.56 -22.36
N THR A 129 38.71 15.45 -21.63
CA THR A 129 39.42 14.21 -22.01
C THR A 129 38.73 13.52 -23.19
N ALA A 130 37.39 13.53 -23.24
CA ALA A 130 36.61 13.00 -24.35
C ALA A 130 36.79 13.80 -25.67
N ALA A 131 37.13 15.09 -25.58
CA ALA A 131 37.34 15.96 -26.74
C ALA A 131 38.68 15.74 -27.47
N ASN A 132 39.58 14.88 -26.96
CA ASN A 132 40.85 14.54 -27.61
C ASN A 132 40.76 13.18 -28.34
N PRO A 133 40.56 13.15 -29.68
CA PRO A 133 40.22 11.92 -30.41
C PRO A 133 41.41 10.98 -30.73
N MET A 134 42.55 11.05 -30.04
CA MET A 134 43.79 10.39 -30.50
C MET A 134 44.04 8.95 -30.03
N SER A 135 43.06 8.24 -29.46
CA SER A 135 43.19 6.79 -29.21
C SER A 135 41.84 6.08 -29.28
N SER A 136 41.53 5.56 -30.47
CA SER A 136 40.40 4.65 -30.68
C SER A 136 40.94 3.21 -30.74
N VAL A 137 40.85 2.48 -29.63
CA VAL A 137 40.92 1.01 -29.64
C VAL A 137 39.51 0.50 -29.92
N ALA A 138 39.39 -0.30 -30.98
CA ALA A 138 38.13 -0.86 -31.45
C ALA A 138 37.58 -1.90 -30.45
N GLY A 139 36.44 -1.58 -29.83
CA GLY A 139 35.69 -2.49 -28.97
C GLY A 139 34.21 -2.13 -28.98
N SER A 140 33.40 -3.02 -29.54
CA SER A 140 31.96 -2.88 -29.76
C SER A 140 31.16 -3.00 -28.47
N HIS A 141 30.69 -1.88 -27.90
CA HIS A 141 29.69 -1.87 -26.83
C HIS A 141 28.53 -0.90 -27.11
N GLN A 142 27.35 -1.31 -26.64
CA GLN A 142 26.03 -0.79 -26.96
C GLN A 142 25.88 0.72 -26.70
N MET A 143 25.18 1.38 -27.62
CA MET A 143 24.93 2.82 -27.67
C MET A 143 24.15 3.32 -26.45
N ALA A 144 24.86 3.75 -25.41
CA ALA A 144 24.40 4.88 -24.62
C ALA A 144 24.59 6.13 -25.48
N GLN A 145 23.50 6.82 -25.84
CA GLN A 145 23.57 8.07 -26.58
C GLN A 145 24.46 9.05 -25.77
N PRO A 146 25.50 9.64 -26.37
CA PRO A 146 26.31 10.65 -25.70
C PRO A 146 25.39 11.81 -25.31
N MET A 147 25.32 12.11 -24.02
CA MET A 147 24.60 13.31 -23.56
C MET A 147 25.31 14.54 -24.13
N ASP A 148 24.54 15.41 -24.76
CA ASP A 148 25.05 16.66 -25.32
C ASP A 148 25.58 17.58 -24.22
N VAL A 149 26.64 18.33 -24.53
CA VAL A 149 27.35 19.22 -23.60
C VAL A 149 26.41 20.31 -23.09
N GLU A 150 25.50 20.81 -23.93
CA GLU A 150 24.50 21.79 -23.52
C GLU A 150 23.53 21.23 -22.47
N THR A 151 23.19 19.94 -22.57
CA THR A 151 22.30 19.29 -21.60
C THR A 151 22.97 19.18 -20.23
N VAL A 152 24.25 18.82 -20.20
CA VAL A 152 25.02 18.76 -18.94
C VAL A 152 25.18 20.15 -18.32
N GLN A 153 25.41 21.19 -19.13
CA GLN A 153 25.48 22.57 -18.64
C GLN A 153 24.12 23.07 -18.11
N ALA A 154 23.01 22.74 -18.76
CA ALA A 154 21.66 23.05 -18.30
C ALA A 154 21.34 22.37 -16.97
N LEU A 155 21.75 21.11 -16.78
CA LEU A 155 21.64 20.39 -15.51
C LEU A 155 22.46 21.05 -14.39
N ILE A 156 23.70 21.44 -14.69
CA ILE A 156 24.57 22.15 -13.73
C ILE A 156 23.95 23.48 -13.30
N LYS A 157 23.35 24.23 -14.24
CA LYS A 157 22.68 25.50 -13.93
C LYS A 157 21.44 25.28 -13.08
N SER A 158 20.57 24.35 -13.48
CA SER A 158 19.32 24.04 -12.77
C SER A 158 19.59 23.52 -11.35
N ALA A 159 20.62 22.69 -11.16
CA ALA A 159 21.05 22.26 -9.83
C ALA A 159 21.58 23.42 -8.97
N GLY A 160 22.24 24.41 -9.57
CA GLY A 160 22.65 25.65 -8.90
C GLY A 160 21.48 26.53 -8.46
N ASP A 161 20.39 26.51 -9.22
CA ASP A 161 19.13 27.21 -8.90
C ASP A 161 18.26 26.45 -7.87
N GLY A 162 18.74 25.29 -7.38
CA GLY A 162 18.09 24.49 -6.34
C GLY A 162 17.16 23.37 -6.85
N ASP A 163 17.23 23.01 -8.14
CA ASP A 163 16.48 21.86 -8.67
C ASP A 163 17.09 20.52 -8.18
N ILE A 164 16.33 19.84 -7.31
CA ILE A 164 16.70 18.56 -6.70
C ILE A 164 16.83 17.45 -7.75
N GLN A 165 16.02 17.48 -8.81
CA GLN A 165 16.06 16.44 -9.85
C GLN A 165 17.33 16.59 -10.70
N ALA A 166 17.69 17.82 -11.06
CA ALA A 166 18.93 18.09 -11.76
C ALA A 166 20.16 17.64 -10.94
N LEU A 167 20.13 17.88 -9.63
CA LEU A 167 21.20 17.47 -8.72
C LEU A 167 21.31 15.93 -8.62
N ALA A 168 20.18 15.21 -8.52
CA ALA A 168 20.16 13.75 -8.53
C ALA A 168 20.69 13.16 -9.85
N THR A 169 20.34 13.76 -11.00
CA THR A 169 20.86 13.32 -12.29
C THR A 169 22.36 13.53 -12.43
N LEU A 170 22.90 14.64 -11.92
CA LEU A 170 24.36 14.88 -11.90
C LEU A 170 25.10 13.86 -11.04
N PHE A 171 24.54 13.44 -9.89
CA PHE A 171 25.13 12.38 -9.08
C PHE A 171 25.17 11.04 -9.80
N ASN A 172 24.09 10.67 -10.51
CA ASN A 172 24.05 9.45 -11.31
C ASN A 172 25.04 9.51 -12.48
N LEU A 173 25.19 10.67 -13.11
CA LEU A 173 26.13 10.91 -14.20
C LEU A 173 27.58 10.79 -13.69
N GLN A 174 27.89 11.35 -12.52
CA GLN A 174 29.17 11.19 -11.87
C GLN A 174 29.47 9.72 -11.54
N ALA A 175 28.51 9.00 -10.97
CA ALA A 175 28.66 7.58 -10.67
C ALA A 175 28.94 6.76 -11.94
N ALA A 176 28.20 7.03 -13.02
CA ALA A 176 28.41 6.38 -14.31
C ALA A 176 29.81 6.66 -14.87
N LEU A 177 30.30 7.90 -14.80
CA LEU A 177 31.64 8.26 -15.28
C LEU A 177 32.77 7.65 -14.43
N THR A 178 32.57 7.55 -13.12
CA THR A 178 33.57 6.98 -12.20
C THR A 178 33.78 5.49 -12.45
N VAL A 179 32.72 4.76 -12.83
CA VAL A 179 32.78 3.33 -13.18
C VAL A 179 33.60 3.08 -14.46
N HIS A 180 33.64 4.04 -15.40
CA HIS A 180 34.35 3.89 -16.67
C HIS A 180 35.82 4.30 -16.62
N SER A 181 36.24 5.03 -15.57
CA SER A 181 37.61 5.54 -15.44
C SER A 181 38.55 4.63 -14.63
N GLY A 182 38.05 3.49 -14.13
CA GLY A 182 38.80 2.55 -13.31
C GLY A 182 39.33 1.35 -14.07
N ALA A 183 40.66 1.29 -14.24
CA ALA A 183 41.37 0.03 -14.28
C ALA A 183 40.98 -0.80 -13.05
N ALA A 184 40.69 -2.08 -13.25
CA ALA A 184 40.13 -2.98 -12.24
C ALA A 184 40.84 -2.92 -10.88
N PRO A 185 40.07 -2.94 -9.78
CA PRO A 185 40.35 -3.86 -8.70
C PRO A 185 39.20 -4.86 -8.55
N ALA A 186 39.58 -6.08 -8.16
CA ALA A 186 38.71 -7.24 -8.05
C ALA A 186 37.57 -7.06 -7.03
N ASN A 187 36.44 -7.71 -7.34
CA ASN A 187 35.37 -8.14 -6.44
C ASN A 187 34.61 -7.07 -5.63
N LEU A 188 33.39 -6.75 -6.08
CA LEU A 188 32.21 -6.73 -5.21
C LEU A 188 30.92 -6.90 -6.04
N GLY A 189 30.00 -7.74 -5.54
CA GLY A 189 28.86 -8.29 -6.27
C GLY A 189 27.86 -7.28 -6.85
N THR A 190 27.60 -7.46 -8.14
CA THR A 190 26.54 -6.83 -8.93
C THR A 190 25.15 -7.15 -8.38
N ILE A 191 24.40 -6.14 -7.95
CA ILE A 191 22.94 -6.23 -7.77
C ILE A 191 22.28 -5.76 -9.07
N GLY A 192 21.64 -6.70 -9.77
CA GLY A 192 20.96 -6.45 -11.04
C GLY A 192 19.75 -5.53 -10.86
N SER A 193 19.78 -4.39 -11.55
CA SER A 193 18.58 -3.57 -11.78
C SER A 193 17.78 -4.19 -12.92
N SER A 194 16.59 -4.68 -12.61
CA SER A 194 15.67 -5.23 -13.61
C SER A 194 14.93 -4.09 -14.31
N SER A 195 15.18 -3.95 -15.61
CA SER A 195 14.41 -3.11 -16.51
C SER A 195 13.11 -3.83 -16.89
N ILE A 196 11.98 -3.15 -16.72
CA ILE A 196 10.66 -3.62 -17.15
C ILE A 196 10.51 -3.25 -18.64
N PRO A 197 10.27 -4.22 -19.55
CA PRO A 197 9.96 -3.88 -20.93
C PRO A 197 8.52 -3.41 -21.07
N SER A 198 8.36 -2.26 -21.74
CA SER A 198 7.08 -1.70 -22.17
C SER A 198 6.56 -2.49 -23.38
N ALA A 199 5.42 -3.16 -23.23
CA ALA A 199 4.80 -3.93 -24.31
C ALA A 199 3.76 -3.07 -25.05
N SER A 200 4.04 -2.78 -26.32
CA SER A 200 3.08 -2.23 -27.29
C SER A 200 2.14 -3.33 -27.77
N VAL A 201 0.84 -3.15 -27.54
CA VAL A 201 -0.22 -4.03 -28.05
C VAL A 201 -0.62 -3.59 -29.45
N SER A 202 -0.18 -4.35 -30.45
CA SER A 202 -0.71 -4.32 -31.81
C SER A 202 -1.82 -5.37 -31.94
N GLY A 203 -3.05 -4.92 -32.18
CA GLY A 203 -4.14 -5.82 -32.60
C GLY A 203 -4.02 -6.19 -34.07
N PRO A 204 -4.61 -7.33 -34.48
CA PRO A 204 -5.35 -7.29 -35.74
C PRO A 204 -6.66 -8.10 -35.73
N SER A 205 -7.64 -7.48 -36.41
CA SER A 205 -8.55 -8.03 -37.41
C SER A 205 -9.48 -9.20 -37.07
N THR A 206 -10.76 -8.80 -36.99
CA THR A 206 -11.93 -9.40 -37.65
C THR A 206 -11.67 -10.56 -38.61
N ALA A 207 -12.27 -11.72 -38.32
CA ALA A 207 -12.53 -12.76 -39.30
C ALA A 207 -14.00 -13.23 -39.20
N THR A 208 -14.70 -13.04 -40.31
CA THR A 208 -16.10 -13.37 -40.60
C THR A 208 -16.18 -14.81 -41.12
N ALA A 209 -17.14 -15.63 -40.63
CA ALA A 209 -17.83 -16.73 -41.35
C ALA A 209 -18.65 -17.61 -40.36
N PRO A 210 -19.54 -18.52 -40.82
CA PRO A 210 -20.77 -18.27 -41.57
C PRO A 210 -22.02 -18.83 -40.83
N SER A 211 -23.15 -18.22 -41.13
CA SER A 211 -24.49 -18.53 -40.60
C SER A 211 -24.95 -19.94 -41.00
N LYS A 212 -25.34 -20.77 -40.01
CA LYS A 212 -26.15 -21.98 -40.23
C LYS A 212 -27.63 -21.63 -40.05
N THR A 213 -28.35 -21.65 -41.17
CA THR A 213 -29.81 -21.56 -41.26
C THR A 213 -30.45 -22.82 -40.68
N TYR A 214 -31.34 -22.67 -39.69
CA TYR A 214 -32.30 -23.69 -39.29
C TYR A 214 -33.72 -23.15 -39.53
N PRO A 215 -34.65 -23.96 -40.04
CA PRO A 215 -36.05 -23.57 -40.17
C PRO A 215 -36.74 -23.65 -38.81
N SER A 216 -37.37 -22.53 -38.40
CA SER A 216 -38.26 -22.46 -37.24
C SER A 216 -39.66 -22.96 -37.61
N PRO A 217 -40.31 -23.79 -36.78
CA PRO A 217 -41.74 -24.07 -36.92
C PRO A 217 -42.55 -22.93 -36.29
N ALA A 218 -43.54 -22.44 -37.03
CA ALA A 218 -44.53 -21.48 -36.56
C ALA A 218 -45.52 -22.16 -35.62
N LEU A 219 -45.67 -21.65 -34.39
CA LEU A 219 -46.84 -21.91 -33.56
C LEU A 219 -47.30 -20.64 -32.83
N ALA A 220 -48.46 -20.18 -33.30
CA ALA A 220 -49.59 -19.56 -32.59
C ALA A 220 -49.32 -18.68 -31.35
N ASN A 221 -49.62 -17.39 -31.56
CA ASN A 221 -50.31 -16.46 -30.67
C ASN A 221 -50.91 -17.06 -29.38
N SER A 222 -50.54 -16.47 -28.24
CA SER A 222 -51.46 -16.16 -27.13
C SER A 222 -50.83 -15.11 -26.20
N GLY A 223 -51.39 -13.90 -26.21
CA GLY A 223 -51.71 -13.11 -25.01
C GLY A 223 -50.57 -12.49 -24.19
N THR A 224 -50.62 -11.15 -24.11
CA THR A 224 -50.12 -10.29 -23.01
C THR A 224 -48.60 -10.07 -22.90
N SER A 225 -48.08 -9.15 -23.72
CA SER A 225 -46.76 -8.52 -23.51
C SER A 225 -46.92 -7.00 -23.32
N LEU A 226 -47.22 -6.58 -22.09
CA LEU A 226 -47.22 -5.17 -21.66
C LEU A 226 -46.31 -4.91 -20.45
N SER A 227 -45.54 -5.90 -19.98
CA SER A 227 -44.66 -5.80 -18.80
C SER A 227 -43.18 -5.48 -19.10
N SER A 228 -42.76 -5.38 -20.36
CA SER A 228 -41.34 -5.14 -20.69
C SER A 228 -40.83 -3.73 -20.37
N SER A 229 -41.73 -2.77 -20.12
CA SER A 229 -41.34 -1.38 -19.81
C SER A 229 -40.99 -1.14 -18.34
N SER A 230 -41.47 -1.96 -17.40
CA SER A 230 -41.15 -1.80 -15.97
C SER A 230 -39.77 -2.32 -15.64
N ASP A 231 -39.37 -3.44 -16.25
CA ASP A 231 -38.11 -4.10 -15.93
C ASP A 231 -36.90 -3.31 -16.43
N SER A 232 -37.04 -2.62 -17.57
CA SER A 232 -35.99 -1.73 -18.08
C SER A 232 -35.79 -0.50 -17.18
N ALA A 233 -36.87 0.08 -16.66
CA ALA A 233 -36.81 1.20 -15.71
C ALA A 233 -36.13 0.79 -14.39
N ILE A 234 -36.43 -0.42 -13.89
CA ILE A 234 -35.79 -0.98 -12.68
C ILE A 234 -34.28 -1.16 -12.92
N LEU A 235 -33.86 -1.72 -14.04
CA LEU A 235 -32.44 -1.89 -14.37
C LEU A 235 -31.70 -0.56 -14.54
N LEU A 236 -32.32 0.43 -15.19
CA LEU A 236 -31.78 1.78 -15.32
C LEU A 236 -31.60 2.46 -13.95
N SER A 237 -32.59 2.32 -13.06
CA SER A 237 -32.51 2.86 -11.70
C SER A 237 -31.40 2.21 -10.87
N GLY A 238 -31.19 0.90 -11.04
CA GLY A 238 -30.09 0.15 -10.41
C GLY A 238 -28.72 0.68 -10.84
N ASN A 239 -28.52 0.92 -12.14
CA ASN A 239 -27.25 1.45 -12.63
C ASN A 239 -26.95 2.86 -12.11
N LEU A 240 -27.95 3.74 -12.06
CA LEU A 240 -27.80 5.10 -11.53
C LEU A 240 -27.40 5.10 -10.05
N THR A 241 -28.01 4.22 -9.24
CA THR A 241 -27.64 4.10 -7.82
C THR A 241 -26.22 3.55 -7.62
N ILE A 242 -25.77 2.62 -8.47
CA ILE A 242 -24.38 2.14 -8.45
C ILE A 242 -23.40 3.26 -8.83
N GLU A 243 -23.73 4.09 -9.81
CA GLU A 243 -22.89 5.23 -10.20
C GLU A 243 -22.83 6.30 -9.11
N ALA A 244 -23.96 6.65 -8.49
CA ALA A 244 -23.99 7.52 -7.32
C ALA A 244 -23.13 6.94 -6.19
N LEU A 245 -23.18 5.61 -5.99
CA LEU A 245 -22.33 4.92 -5.04
C LEU A 245 -20.84 5.00 -5.41
N LYS A 246 -20.46 5.03 -6.67
CA LYS A 246 -19.04 5.15 -7.06
C LYS A 246 -18.53 6.58 -6.99
N LYS A 247 -19.39 7.56 -7.27
CA LYS A 247 -19.02 8.98 -7.35
C LYS A 247 -18.85 9.65 -5.99
N ALA A 248 -19.58 9.20 -4.98
CA ALA A 248 -19.52 9.79 -3.65
C ALA A 248 -18.23 9.39 -2.90
N GLU A 249 -17.24 10.27 -2.94
CA GLU A 249 -15.96 10.13 -2.23
C GLU A 249 -15.93 10.96 -0.93
N GLY A 250 -16.75 12.01 -0.84
CA GLY A 250 -16.81 12.88 0.34
C GLY A 250 -17.61 12.29 1.50
N LEU A 251 -17.20 12.60 2.74
CA LEU A 251 -17.95 12.20 3.96
C LEU A 251 -19.40 12.73 3.93
N ARG A 252 -19.61 13.98 3.50
CA ARG A 252 -20.93 14.61 3.43
C ARG A 252 -21.86 13.89 2.45
N GLU A 253 -21.35 13.57 1.26
CA GLU A 253 -22.09 12.85 0.22
C GLU A 253 -22.44 11.44 0.67
N VAL A 254 -21.49 10.73 1.28
CA VAL A 254 -21.73 9.37 1.79
C VAL A 254 -22.80 9.34 2.87
N ILE A 255 -22.76 10.28 3.82
CA ILE A 255 -23.80 10.36 4.88
C ILE A 255 -25.17 10.61 4.25
N SER A 256 -25.27 11.56 3.31
CA SER A 256 -26.51 11.82 2.58
C SER A 256 -27.05 10.58 1.86
N LEU A 257 -26.20 9.82 1.17
CA LEU A 257 -26.59 8.58 0.49
C LEU A 257 -27.11 7.50 1.45
N VAL A 258 -26.53 7.40 2.64
CA VAL A 258 -26.99 6.41 3.64
C VAL A 258 -28.33 6.83 4.23
N GLU A 259 -28.53 8.11 4.51
CA GLU A 259 -29.79 8.65 5.04
C GLU A 259 -30.94 8.57 4.05
N ASN A 260 -30.66 8.79 2.77
CA ASN A 260 -31.63 8.60 1.69
C ASN A 260 -31.99 7.13 1.46
N GLY A 261 -31.42 6.20 2.24
CA GLY A 261 -31.69 4.77 2.15
C GLY A 261 -31.11 4.10 0.90
N GLU A 262 -30.26 4.78 0.11
CA GLU A 262 -29.72 4.21 -1.12
C GLU A 262 -28.78 3.03 -0.83
N VAL A 263 -27.96 3.16 0.21
CA VAL A 263 -27.05 2.09 0.63
C VAL A 263 -27.84 0.86 1.10
N ALA A 264 -28.95 1.07 1.82
CA ALA A 264 -29.85 -0.01 2.24
C ALA A 264 -30.52 -0.70 1.05
N ARG A 265 -31.02 0.09 0.08
CA ARG A 265 -31.63 -0.43 -1.16
C ARG A 265 -30.64 -1.24 -2.01
N ILE A 266 -29.39 -0.80 -2.11
CA ILE A 266 -28.33 -1.55 -2.80
C ILE A 266 -28.04 -2.86 -2.07
N ARG A 267 -28.00 -2.86 -0.74
CA ARG A 267 -27.85 -4.10 0.04
C ARG A 267 -29.05 -5.04 -0.15
N GLU A 268 -30.26 -4.52 -0.18
CA GLU A 268 -31.46 -5.33 -0.42
C GLU A 268 -31.47 -5.93 -1.82
N LEU A 269 -31.10 -5.15 -2.84
CA LEU A 269 -31.17 -5.59 -4.23
C LEU A 269 -30.04 -6.56 -4.62
N TYR A 270 -28.83 -6.36 -4.09
CA TYR A 270 -27.65 -7.13 -4.49
C TYR A 270 -27.08 -8.01 -3.38
N GLY A 271 -27.30 -7.67 -2.11
CA GLY A 271 -26.76 -8.39 -0.97
C GLY A 271 -27.39 -9.76 -0.73
N PRO A 272 -26.82 -10.56 0.17
CA PRO A 272 -27.41 -11.83 0.58
C PRO A 272 -28.76 -11.57 1.27
N GLN A 273 -29.80 -12.27 0.82
CA GLN A 273 -31.12 -12.27 1.45
C GLN A 273 -31.39 -13.67 2.03
N GLU A 274 -32.26 -13.76 3.04
CA GLU A 274 -32.66 -15.06 3.59
C GLU A 274 -33.28 -15.93 2.49
N GLY A 275 -32.69 -17.10 2.24
CA GLY A 275 -33.14 -18.03 1.19
C GLY A 275 -32.69 -17.70 -0.23
N ARG A 276 -31.83 -16.70 -0.45
CA ARG A 276 -31.30 -16.36 -1.79
C ARG A 276 -29.79 -16.14 -1.77
N ASP A 277 -29.09 -16.77 -2.72
CA ASP A 277 -27.67 -16.52 -2.94
C ASP A 277 -27.41 -15.06 -3.34
N ALA A 278 -26.28 -14.51 -2.88
CA ALA A 278 -25.90 -13.14 -3.19
C ALA A 278 -25.65 -12.96 -4.69
N ASN A 279 -26.05 -11.81 -5.23
CA ASN A 279 -25.75 -11.45 -6.62
C ASN A 279 -24.22 -11.45 -6.84
N PRO A 280 -23.67 -11.94 -7.96
CA PRO A 280 -22.23 -11.89 -8.22
C PRO A 280 -21.65 -10.46 -8.14
N LEU A 281 -22.43 -9.43 -8.48
CA LEU A 281 -22.04 -8.02 -8.31
C LEU A 281 -21.86 -7.60 -6.85
N TRP A 282 -22.46 -8.33 -5.90
CA TRP A 282 -22.26 -8.06 -4.48
C TRP A 282 -20.79 -8.12 -4.09
N GLN A 283 -20.00 -9.01 -4.70
CA GLN A 283 -18.58 -9.14 -4.35
C GLN A 283 -17.79 -7.85 -4.59
N THR A 284 -18.16 -7.08 -5.62
CA THR A 284 -17.53 -5.79 -5.93
C THR A 284 -18.10 -4.66 -5.07
N LEU A 285 -19.40 -4.69 -4.79
CA LEU A 285 -20.10 -3.63 -4.03
C LEU A 285 -19.95 -3.74 -2.51
N LYS A 286 -19.79 -4.94 -1.96
CA LYS A 286 -19.83 -5.22 -0.51
C LYS A 286 -18.85 -4.35 0.29
N ILE A 287 -17.65 -4.11 -0.24
CA ILE A 287 -16.63 -3.34 0.47
C ILE A 287 -17.10 -1.89 0.60
N THR A 288 -17.59 -1.30 -0.49
CA THR A 288 -18.09 0.08 -0.50
C THR A 288 -19.32 0.22 0.40
N VAL A 289 -20.30 -0.69 0.27
CA VAL A 289 -21.51 -0.69 1.11
C VAL A 289 -21.16 -0.81 2.58
N ASN A 290 -20.33 -1.79 2.97
CA ASN A 290 -19.94 -2.01 4.37
C ASN A 290 -19.16 -0.82 4.95
N ARG A 291 -18.31 -0.15 4.15
CA ARG A 291 -17.58 1.05 4.59
C ARG A 291 -18.53 2.19 4.93
N ARG A 292 -19.56 2.39 4.11
CA ARG A 292 -20.55 3.47 4.29
C ARG A 292 -21.51 3.21 5.43
N GLU A 293 -21.99 1.97 5.56
CA GLU A 293 -22.79 1.56 6.71
C GLU A 293 -22.01 1.72 8.01
N ARG A 294 -20.71 1.35 8.03
CA ARG A 294 -19.86 1.57 9.20
C ARG A 294 -19.77 3.04 9.58
N LEU A 295 -19.60 3.93 8.60
CA LEU A 295 -19.58 5.38 8.83
C LEU A 295 -20.92 5.88 9.40
N ALA A 296 -22.05 5.38 8.89
CA ALA A 296 -23.36 5.78 9.38
C ALA A 296 -23.66 5.23 10.79
N ASN A 297 -23.21 4.00 11.08
CA ASN A 297 -23.30 3.43 12.43
C ASN A 297 -22.46 4.24 13.42
N GLU A 298 -21.28 4.69 13.01
CA GLU A 298 -20.43 5.56 13.82
C GLU A 298 -21.12 6.89 14.14
N LEU A 299 -21.71 7.53 13.13
CA LEU A 299 -22.48 8.77 13.29
C LEU A 299 -23.65 8.58 14.29
N ARG A 300 -24.38 7.46 14.20
CA ARG A 300 -25.50 7.18 15.11
C ARG A 300 -25.04 6.84 16.53
N ASN A 301 -24.01 6.01 16.67
CA ASN A 301 -23.63 5.44 17.97
C ASN A 301 -22.75 6.37 18.81
N GLU A 302 -21.76 7.04 18.19
CA GLU A 302 -20.78 7.86 18.93
C GLU A 302 -21.14 9.35 18.91
N PHE A 303 -21.86 9.80 17.88
CA PHE A 303 -22.25 11.21 17.71
C PHE A 303 -23.75 11.45 17.90
N ASN A 304 -24.54 10.43 18.27
CA ASN A 304 -25.99 10.53 18.46
C ASN A 304 -26.74 11.09 17.23
N GLY A 305 -26.19 10.92 16.03
CA GLY A 305 -26.74 11.51 14.81
C GLY A 305 -26.40 12.99 14.57
N ASP A 306 -25.60 13.62 15.43
CA ASP A 306 -25.16 15.01 15.27
C ASP A 306 -24.09 15.11 14.17
N LYS A 307 -24.55 15.52 12.98
CA LYS A 307 -23.71 15.68 11.79
C LYS A 307 -22.67 16.78 11.96
N ASP A 308 -23.04 17.88 12.59
CA ASP A 308 -22.16 19.04 12.67
C ASP A 308 -20.99 18.71 13.58
N ARG A 309 -21.26 18.10 14.74
CA ARG A 309 -20.21 17.59 15.64
C ARG A 309 -19.33 16.55 14.96
N PHE A 310 -19.93 15.64 14.17
CA PHE A 310 -19.18 14.66 13.39
C PHE A 310 -18.24 15.34 12.39
N PHE A 311 -18.74 16.28 11.59
CA PHE A 311 -17.90 16.98 10.60
C PHE A 311 -16.83 17.83 11.28
N THR A 312 -17.14 18.57 12.34
CA THR A 312 -16.17 19.33 13.12
C THR A 312 -15.04 18.43 13.64
N PHE A 313 -15.36 17.22 14.13
CA PHE A 313 -14.36 16.27 14.61
C PHE A 313 -13.42 15.78 13.49
N PHE A 314 -13.93 15.59 12.28
CA PHE A 314 -13.14 15.14 11.13
C PHE A 314 -12.59 16.27 10.24
N THR A 315 -12.82 17.53 10.59
CA THR A 315 -12.19 18.68 9.93
C THR A 315 -10.72 18.75 10.32
N VAL A 316 -9.83 18.80 9.33
CA VAL A 316 -8.39 18.97 9.59
C VAL A 316 -8.12 20.44 9.90
N ALA A 317 -7.59 20.73 11.10
CA ALA A 317 -7.11 22.07 11.43
C ALA A 317 -6.04 22.49 10.41
N GLN A 318 -6.37 23.50 9.61
CA GLN A 318 -5.59 23.94 8.45
C GLN A 318 -4.18 24.45 8.84
N ASP A 319 -4.00 24.77 10.11
CA ASP A 319 -2.78 25.38 10.68
C ASP A 319 -1.54 24.47 10.61
N SER A 320 -1.72 23.15 10.49
CA SER A 320 -0.61 22.19 10.49
C SER A 320 0.06 21.96 9.13
N GLN A 321 -0.54 22.43 8.03
CA GLN A 321 -0.13 22.04 6.67
C GLN A 321 0.40 23.20 5.82
N ASN A 322 0.14 24.47 6.18
CA ASN A 322 0.33 25.58 5.24
C ASN A 322 1.00 26.85 5.78
N ALA A 323 1.80 26.78 6.85
CA ALA A 323 2.64 27.92 7.25
C ALA A 323 3.60 28.42 6.14
N LEU A 324 3.80 27.67 5.04
CA LEU A 324 4.80 27.97 4.02
C LEU A 324 4.28 28.39 2.62
N LYS A 325 2.97 28.36 2.31
CA LYS A 325 2.50 28.68 0.94
C LYS A 325 1.33 29.67 0.91
N LYS A 326 1.67 30.97 0.97
CA LYS A 326 0.77 32.11 0.72
C LYS A 326 0.29 32.11 -0.75
N ARG A 327 -0.84 31.48 -1.09
CA ARG A 327 -1.50 31.69 -2.40
C ARG A 327 -3.01 31.91 -2.28
N LYS A 328 -3.45 32.98 -2.95
CA LYS A 328 -4.81 33.45 -3.31
C LYS A 328 -6.03 32.70 -2.73
N LYS A 329 -6.61 33.31 -1.69
CA LYS A 329 -8.04 33.60 -1.39
C LYS A 329 -9.12 32.95 -2.28
N SER A 330 -9.21 31.62 -2.34
CA SER A 330 -10.50 30.94 -2.51
C SER A 330 -11.04 30.61 -1.11
N GLN A 331 -12.35 30.73 -0.91
CA GLN A 331 -13.02 30.35 0.34
C GLN A 331 -12.51 28.97 0.79
N PRO A 332 -11.99 28.82 2.02
CA PRO A 332 -11.49 27.54 2.49
C PRO A 332 -12.70 26.63 2.71
N ALA A 333 -13.07 25.86 1.68
CA ALA A 333 -13.96 24.74 1.86
C ALA A 333 -13.32 23.86 2.96
N GLU A 334 -14.05 23.65 4.05
CA GLU A 334 -13.59 22.84 5.18
C GLU A 334 -13.00 21.53 4.66
N LYS A 335 -11.69 21.36 4.82
CA LYS A 335 -11.00 20.18 4.33
C LYS A 335 -11.26 19.03 5.31
N LEU A 336 -12.32 18.28 5.04
CA LEU A 336 -12.63 17.06 5.75
C LEU A 336 -11.57 15.98 5.46
N ARG A 337 -11.29 15.13 6.45
CA ARG A 337 -10.42 13.96 6.24
C ARG A 337 -10.99 13.04 5.15
N PRO A 338 -10.14 12.42 4.31
CA PRO A 338 -10.57 11.45 3.33
C PRO A 338 -11.41 10.33 3.94
N LEU A 339 -12.53 9.97 3.30
CA LEU A 339 -13.44 8.91 3.74
C LEU A 339 -12.71 7.61 4.10
N ARG A 340 -11.75 7.22 3.25
CA ARG A 340 -10.98 5.98 3.43
C ARG A 340 -10.28 5.94 4.79
N LEU A 341 -9.60 7.03 5.17
CA LEU A 341 -8.84 7.11 6.41
C LEU A 341 -9.77 7.06 7.62
N VAL A 342 -10.91 7.75 7.56
CA VAL A 342 -11.91 7.71 8.64
C VAL A 342 -12.43 6.29 8.85
N VAL A 343 -12.79 5.59 7.77
CA VAL A 343 -13.36 4.24 7.87
C VAL A 343 -12.32 3.20 8.34
N GLU A 344 -11.07 3.31 7.91
CA GLU A 344 -9.98 2.44 8.37
C GLU A 344 -9.65 2.71 9.85
N ALA A 345 -9.67 3.98 10.26
CA ALA A 345 -9.48 4.36 11.66
C ALA A 345 -10.56 3.77 12.58
N ILE A 346 -11.83 3.77 12.17
CA ILE A 346 -12.92 3.14 12.94
C ILE A 346 -12.62 1.65 13.19
N VAL A 347 -12.21 0.91 12.15
CA VAL A 347 -11.88 -0.53 12.28
C VAL A 347 -10.73 -0.75 13.26
N HIS A 348 -9.70 0.10 13.19
CA HIS A 348 -8.57 0.01 14.12
C HIS A 348 -8.97 0.33 15.55
N ARG A 349 -9.80 1.34 15.75
CA ARG A 349 -10.36 1.68 17.07
C ARG A 349 -11.17 0.52 17.62
N ASP A 350 -12.11 -0.02 16.86
CA ASP A 350 -12.99 -1.12 17.33
C ASP A 350 -12.17 -2.35 17.71
N ARG A 351 -11.14 -2.69 16.91
CA ARG A 351 -10.21 -3.77 17.24
C ARG A 351 -9.41 -3.48 18.50
N ALA A 352 -8.96 -2.24 18.71
CA ALA A 352 -8.24 -1.85 19.91
C ALA A 352 -9.14 -1.93 21.15
N LEU A 353 -10.40 -1.50 21.04
CA LEU A 353 -11.40 -1.64 22.09
C LEU A 353 -11.67 -3.10 22.40
N GLU A 354 -11.75 -3.98 21.40
CA GLU A 354 -11.96 -5.42 21.62
C GLU A 354 -10.78 -6.07 22.34
N ILE A 355 -9.55 -5.72 21.96
CA ILE A 355 -8.33 -6.20 22.66
C ILE A 355 -8.32 -5.68 24.10
N GLU A 356 -8.69 -4.43 24.31
CA GLU A 356 -8.74 -3.84 25.63
C GLU A 356 -9.81 -4.52 26.49
N LYS A 357 -10.99 -4.86 25.94
CA LYS A 357 -12.05 -5.61 26.67
C LYS A 357 -11.60 -7.00 27.13
N GLN A 358 -10.57 -7.55 26.49
CA GLN A 358 -9.98 -8.84 26.84
C GLN A 358 -8.92 -8.73 27.95
N LEU A 359 -8.58 -7.53 28.43
CA LEU A 359 -7.65 -7.37 29.55
C LEU A 359 -8.29 -7.84 30.87
N ALA A 360 -7.49 -8.53 31.68
CA ALA A 360 -7.92 -9.09 32.96
C ALA A 360 -8.50 -8.04 33.93
N GLU A 361 -8.06 -6.78 33.82
CA GLU A 361 -8.55 -5.67 34.63
C GLU A 361 -10.02 -5.30 34.37
N TYR A 362 -10.59 -5.70 33.22
CA TYR A 362 -11.99 -5.47 32.87
C TYR A 362 -12.84 -6.75 32.88
N GLN A 363 -12.27 -7.87 33.32
CA GLN A 363 -12.98 -9.14 33.42
C GLN A 363 -13.31 -9.47 34.87
N SER A 364 -14.52 -9.93 35.11
CA SER A 364 -14.92 -10.60 36.35
C SER A 364 -15.39 -12.00 35.98
N ASN A 365 -14.74 -13.01 36.56
CA ASN A 365 -15.00 -14.43 36.25
C ASN A 365 -14.91 -14.76 34.74
N GLY A 366 -13.97 -14.11 34.04
CA GLY A 366 -13.76 -14.29 32.59
C GLY A 366 -14.80 -13.60 31.69
N VAL A 367 -15.74 -12.84 32.26
CA VAL A 367 -16.74 -12.07 31.51
C VAL A 367 -16.43 -10.58 31.60
N PHE A 368 -16.54 -9.86 30.48
CA PHE A 368 -16.37 -8.41 30.44
C PHE A 368 -17.41 -7.70 31.33
N VAL A 369 -16.93 -6.87 32.27
CA VAL A 369 -17.79 -6.06 33.16
C VAL A 369 -17.73 -4.60 32.75
N ALA A 370 -18.81 -4.11 32.12
CA ALA A 370 -18.90 -2.73 31.65
C ALA A 370 -18.75 -1.67 32.76
N GLU A 371 -19.10 -2.02 34.01
CA GLU A 371 -18.93 -1.14 35.16
C GLU A 371 -17.47 -0.91 35.52
N LEU A 372 -16.63 -1.95 35.50
CA LEU A 372 -15.18 -1.82 35.73
C LEU A 372 -14.53 -0.95 34.65
N TRP A 373 -14.95 -1.13 33.40
CA TRP A 373 -14.51 -0.28 32.30
C TRP A 373 -14.90 1.19 32.47
N LYS A 374 -16.15 1.45 32.85
CA LYS A 374 -16.64 2.82 33.12
C LYS A 374 -15.93 3.44 34.32
N ALA A 375 -15.70 2.67 35.39
CA ALA A 375 -15.08 3.13 36.64
C ALA A 375 -13.59 3.45 36.47
N ASN A 376 -12.84 2.63 35.73
CA ASN A 376 -11.44 2.92 35.38
C ASN A 376 -11.31 4.03 34.33
N GLY A 377 -12.45 4.44 33.76
CA GLY A 377 -12.60 5.52 32.81
C GLY A 377 -12.00 5.15 31.46
N PRO A 378 -12.69 5.43 30.35
CA PRO A 378 -12.03 5.39 29.06
C PRO A 378 -10.88 6.43 29.00
N GLY A 379 -10.77 7.39 29.92
CA GLY A 379 -9.73 8.43 29.92
C GLY A 379 -8.28 7.94 30.08
N ARG A 380 -8.03 6.80 30.75
CA ARG A 380 -6.65 6.26 30.86
C ARG A 380 -6.13 5.67 29.54
N THR A 381 -7.03 5.18 28.70
CA THR A 381 -6.71 4.47 27.45
C THR A 381 -7.18 5.21 26.20
N ARG A 382 -8.34 5.88 26.15
CA ARG A 382 -8.78 6.79 25.05
C ARG A 382 -7.78 7.88 24.76
N GLY A 383 -7.08 8.42 25.77
CA GLY A 383 -5.98 9.34 25.54
C GLY A 383 -4.92 8.70 24.64
N ARG A 384 -4.56 7.43 24.90
CA ARG A 384 -3.55 6.70 24.13
C ARG A 384 -4.06 6.08 22.84
N SER A 385 -5.29 5.58 22.79
CA SER A 385 -5.88 4.93 21.61
C SER A 385 -6.44 5.97 20.64
N GLY A 386 -7.02 7.06 21.14
CA GLY A 386 -7.37 8.27 20.38
C GLY A 386 -6.14 8.98 19.84
N GLU A 387 -5.12 9.25 20.67
CA GLU A 387 -3.84 9.77 20.16
C GLU A 387 -3.17 8.78 19.21
N ARG A 388 -3.22 7.46 19.43
CA ARG A 388 -2.67 6.50 18.46
C ARG A 388 -3.43 6.55 17.15
N LEU A 389 -4.75 6.73 17.19
CA LEU A 389 -5.58 6.91 15.99
C LEU A 389 -5.17 8.19 15.27
N GLU A 390 -5.10 9.32 15.97
CA GLU A 390 -4.67 10.59 15.39
C GLU A 390 -3.25 10.53 14.87
N LYS A 391 -2.29 10.02 15.65
CA LYS A 391 -0.88 9.84 15.24
C LYS A 391 -0.76 8.92 14.05
N LYS A 392 -1.52 7.81 14.00
CA LYS A 392 -1.53 6.89 12.86
C LYS A 392 -2.16 7.53 11.63
N ILE A 393 -3.31 8.22 11.77
CA ILE A 393 -3.95 8.94 10.68
C ILE A 393 -3.01 10.04 10.16
N ILE A 394 -2.31 10.77 11.03
CA ILE A 394 -1.34 11.80 10.65
C ILE A 394 -0.14 11.17 9.91
N LEU A 395 0.40 10.05 10.42
CA LEU A 395 1.50 9.31 9.79
C LEU A 395 1.12 8.75 8.42
N GLU A 396 -0.05 8.12 8.30
CA GLU A 396 -0.53 7.54 7.04
C GLU A 396 -0.94 8.64 6.04
N SER A 397 -1.48 9.77 6.50
CA SER A 397 -1.76 10.92 5.64
C SER A 397 -0.47 11.52 5.05
N ARG A 398 0.62 11.56 5.82
CA ARG A 398 1.94 12.03 5.35
C ARG A 398 2.66 11.08 4.40
N LEU A 399 2.26 9.82 4.33
CA LEU A 399 2.82 8.81 3.42
C LEU A 399 2.06 8.74 2.09
N LEU A 400 0.89 9.38 2.01
CA LEU A 400 -0.01 9.37 0.84
C LEU A 400 -0.02 10.71 0.07
N ASP A 401 0.55 11.77 0.66
CA ASP A 401 0.90 13.04 0.00
C ASP A 401 2.37 12.99 -0.45
#